data_AF-A0A819TRT5-F1
#
_entry.id   AF-A0A819TRT5-F1
#
_cell.length_a   1.000
_cell.length_b   1.000
_cell.length_c   1.000
_cell.angle_alpha   90.00
_cell.angle_beta   90.00
_cell.angle_gamma   90.00
#
_symmetry.space_group_name_H-M   'P 1'
#
loop_
_entity.id
_entity.type
_entity.pdbx_description
1 polymer ?
#
loop_
_entity_poly.entity_id
_entity_poly.type
_entity_poly.pdbx_seq_one_letter_code
_entity_poly.pdbx_strand_id
1 'polypeptide(L)'
;MYSHCSALQCLSNVPALTEYFLSDEYKVHINRNNPLGMKGDVALAYGELIHEMWSGKTNSCAPTSLKQCIERYAPQFSGYAQQDSQEFMSFLLDGLHEDLNLVKQKPYIGKKDDDGKVDDSTLAAGQWEYYRKRNQSEIHDIFHGQIKSIVHCLTCGTAARTFDPICFLSLPLPDKEKIRTFKIEYVRLNG
;
A
#
# COMPACT_ATOMS: atom_id res chain seq x y z
N MET A 1 6.72 -3.78 -20.64
CA MET A 1 5.67 -4.82 -20.53
C MET A 1 6.01 -5.91 -19.51
N TYR A 2 7.24 -6.45 -19.49
CA TYR A 2 7.62 -7.52 -18.55
C TYR A 2 7.61 -7.15 -17.06
N SER A 3 7.89 -5.90 -16.70
CA SER A 3 8.01 -5.47 -15.30
C SER A 3 6.68 -5.40 -14.53
N HIS A 4 5.55 -5.22 -15.21
CA HIS A 4 4.24 -5.25 -14.53
C HIS A 4 3.77 -6.69 -14.28
N CYS A 5 4.18 -7.64 -15.13
CA CYS A 5 3.81 -9.04 -14.97
C CYS A 5 4.40 -9.63 -13.69
N SER A 6 5.66 -9.32 -13.33
CA SER A 6 6.24 -9.81 -12.07
C SER A 6 5.51 -9.24 -10.85
N ALA A 7 5.19 -7.94 -10.84
CA ALA A 7 4.45 -7.31 -9.75
C ALA A 7 3.05 -7.92 -9.58
N LEU A 8 2.30 -8.11 -10.68
CA LEU A 8 0.98 -8.75 -10.65
C LEU A 8 1.04 -10.20 -10.16
N GLN A 9 2.04 -10.96 -10.60
CA GLN A 9 2.25 -12.34 -10.13
C GLN A 9 2.58 -12.37 -8.64
N CYS A 10 3.43 -11.46 -8.15
CA CYS A 10 3.73 -11.35 -6.72
C CYS A 10 2.46 -11.06 -5.91
N LEU A 11 1.67 -10.07 -6.30
CA LEU A 11 0.43 -9.70 -5.60
C LEU A 11 -0.62 -10.81 -5.67
N SER A 12 -0.77 -11.47 -6.81
CA SER A 12 -1.67 -12.61 -7.02
C SER A 12 -1.31 -13.82 -6.13
N ASN A 13 -0.08 -13.91 -5.63
CA ASN A 13 0.36 -14.98 -4.74
C ASN A 13 0.36 -14.56 -3.26
N VAL A 14 -0.25 -13.42 -2.91
CA VAL A 14 -0.55 -13.06 -1.51
C VAL A 14 -1.89 -13.68 -1.12
N PRO A 15 -1.94 -14.74 -0.28
CA PRO A 15 -3.17 -15.51 -0.07
C PRO A 15 -4.34 -14.66 0.44
N ALA A 16 -4.10 -13.81 1.45
CA ALA A 16 -5.14 -12.95 2.00
C ALA A 16 -5.75 -11.99 0.95
N LEU A 17 -4.92 -11.45 0.06
CA LEU A 17 -5.39 -10.57 -1.01
C LEU A 17 -6.20 -11.36 -2.05
N THR A 18 -5.67 -12.50 -2.49
CA THR A 18 -6.30 -13.32 -3.52
C THR A 18 -7.62 -13.91 -3.07
N GLU A 19 -7.69 -14.42 -1.83
CA GLU A 19 -8.93 -14.95 -1.24
C GLU A 19 -10.03 -13.87 -1.18
N TYR A 20 -9.66 -12.64 -0.78
CA TYR A 20 -10.59 -11.50 -0.73
C TYR A 20 -11.17 -11.12 -2.10
N PHE A 21 -10.38 -11.23 -3.19
CA PHE A 21 -10.89 -11.00 -4.53
C PHE A 21 -11.70 -12.19 -5.08
N LEU A 22 -11.29 -13.43 -4.79
CA LEU A 22 -12.00 -14.63 -5.24
C LEU A 22 -13.34 -14.84 -4.52
N SER A 23 -13.47 -14.39 -3.28
CA SER A 23 -14.73 -14.40 -2.53
C SER A 23 -15.73 -13.35 -3.01
N ASP A 24 -15.33 -12.46 -3.93
CA ASP A 24 -16.09 -11.31 -4.41
C ASP A 24 -16.46 -10.27 -3.33
N GLU A 25 -15.90 -10.40 -2.12
CA GLU A 25 -16.16 -9.49 -1.00
C GLU A 25 -15.81 -8.04 -1.34
N TYR A 26 -14.74 -7.83 -2.12
CA TYR A 26 -14.33 -6.50 -2.57
C TYR A 26 -15.45 -5.69 -3.25
N LYS A 27 -16.41 -6.36 -3.91
CA LYS A 27 -17.47 -5.69 -4.67
C LYS A 27 -18.37 -4.82 -3.78
N VAL A 28 -18.63 -5.23 -2.54
CA VAL A 28 -19.44 -4.44 -1.59
C VAL A 28 -18.64 -3.30 -0.95
N HIS A 29 -17.30 -3.39 -0.96
CA HIS A 29 -16.42 -2.38 -0.38
C HIS A 29 -16.05 -1.26 -1.37
N ILE A 30 -16.37 -1.41 -2.66
CA ILE A 30 -16.09 -0.41 -3.70
C ILE A 30 -16.61 0.98 -3.30
N ASN A 31 -15.71 1.96 -3.31
CA ASN A 31 -15.94 3.34 -3.00
C ASN A 31 -15.87 4.23 -4.24
N ARG A 32 -16.95 4.26 -5.02
CA ARG A 32 -17.02 5.02 -6.28
C ARG A 32 -16.90 6.54 -6.11
N ASN A 33 -17.17 7.05 -4.90
CA ASN A 33 -17.24 8.48 -4.62
C ASN A 33 -15.98 9.00 -3.92
N ASN A 34 -14.97 8.16 -3.69
CA ASN A 34 -13.72 8.60 -3.09
C ASN A 34 -12.98 9.55 -4.04
N PRO A 35 -12.75 10.82 -3.68
CA PRO A 35 -12.04 11.76 -4.55
C PRO A 35 -10.58 11.36 -4.81
N LEU A 36 -10.01 10.47 -3.98
CA LEU A 36 -8.66 9.93 -4.14
C LEU A 36 -8.62 8.58 -4.87
N GLY A 37 -9.78 7.98 -5.13
CA GLY A 37 -9.89 6.69 -5.82
C GLY A 37 -10.07 6.82 -7.33
N MET A 38 -10.22 5.68 -7.98
CA MET A 38 -10.39 5.50 -9.43
C MET A 38 -11.80 5.00 -9.76
N LYS A 39 -12.78 5.43 -8.97
CA LYS A 39 -14.22 5.10 -9.10
C LYS A 39 -14.55 3.61 -8.96
N GLY A 40 -13.62 2.81 -8.42
CA GLY A 40 -13.73 1.34 -8.36
C GLY A 40 -13.20 0.63 -9.60
N ASP A 41 -12.77 1.34 -10.64
CA ASP A 41 -12.38 0.74 -11.91
C ASP A 41 -11.13 -0.12 -11.78
N VAL A 42 -10.18 0.27 -10.92
CA VAL A 42 -8.93 -0.48 -10.70
C VAL A 42 -9.24 -1.75 -9.92
N ALA A 43 -10.04 -1.65 -8.85
CA ALA A 43 -10.45 -2.80 -8.05
C ALA A 43 -11.24 -3.84 -8.87
N LEU A 44 -12.17 -3.39 -9.73
CA LEU A 44 -12.94 -4.29 -10.60
C LEU A 44 -12.03 -4.99 -11.61
N ALA A 45 -11.18 -4.24 -12.33
CA ALA A 45 -10.30 -4.83 -13.33
C ALA A 45 -9.25 -5.78 -12.73
N TYR A 46 -8.77 -5.49 -11.51
CA TYR A 46 -7.88 -6.40 -10.79
C TYR A 46 -8.61 -7.66 -10.33
N GLY A 47 -9.83 -7.54 -9.80
CA GLY A 47 -10.66 -8.69 -9.42
C GLY A 47 -10.95 -9.63 -10.60
N GLU A 48 -11.32 -9.08 -11.76
CA GLU A 48 -11.51 -9.84 -13.00
C GLU A 48 -10.24 -10.61 -13.39
N LEU A 49 -9.07 -9.96 -13.32
CA LEU A 49 -7.79 -10.60 -13.60
C LEU A 49 -7.49 -11.75 -12.63
N ILE A 50 -7.72 -11.56 -11.33
CA ILE A 50 -7.49 -12.60 -10.32
C ILE A 50 -8.39 -13.82 -10.57
N HIS A 51 -9.67 -13.60 -10.89
CA HIS A 51 -10.58 -14.69 -11.27
C HIS A 51 -10.11 -15.44 -12.52
N GLU A 52 -9.61 -14.72 -13.55
CA GLU A 52 -9.07 -15.35 -14.76
C GLU A 52 -7.82 -16.19 -14.44
N MET A 53 -6.86 -15.61 -13.71
CA MET A 53 -5.61 -16.25 -13.31
C MET A 53 -5.81 -17.54 -12.51
N TRP A 54 -6.75 -17.53 -11.56
CA TRP A 54 -7.02 -18.65 -10.66
C TRP A 54 -8.17 -19.55 -11.10
N SER A 55 -8.72 -19.34 -12.30
CA SER A 55 -9.80 -20.16 -12.85
C SER A 55 -9.37 -21.60 -13.17
N GLY A 56 -8.08 -21.85 -13.36
CA GLY A 56 -7.51 -23.12 -13.83
C GLY A 56 -7.82 -23.45 -15.30
N LYS A 57 -8.46 -22.54 -16.04
CA LYS A 57 -8.92 -22.78 -17.43
C LYS A 57 -7.87 -22.41 -18.49
N THR A 58 -6.91 -21.56 -18.14
CA THR A 58 -5.93 -20.99 -19.08
C THR A 58 -4.53 -21.09 -18.50
N ASN A 59 -3.54 -21.39 -19.35
CA ASN A 59 -2.12 -21.40 -18.96
C ASN A 59 -1.51 -19.99 -18.89
N SER A 60 -2.18 -19.00 -19.46
CA SER A 60 -1.75 -17.60 -19.48
C SER A 60 -2.96 -16.70 -19.68
N CYS A 61 -2.95 -15.53 -19.05
CA CYS A 61 -3.93 -14.47 -19.26
C CYS A 61 -3.23 -13.15 -19.57
N ALA A 62 -3.90 -12.28 -20.32
CA ALA A 62 -3.39 -10.96 -20.64
C ALA A 62 -4.16 -9.91 -19.80
N PRO A 63 -3.48 -9.08 -18.98
CA PRO A 63 -4.13 -8.12 -18.09
C PRO A 63 -4.60 -6.87 -18.86
N THR A 64 -5.33 -7.03 -19.95
CA THR A 64 -5.67 -5.97 -20.90
C THR A 64 -6.59 -4.93 -20.28
N SER A 65 -7.67 -5.37 -19.62
CA SER A 65 -8.62 -4.48 -18.94
C SER A 65 -7.92 -3.69 -17.83
N LEU A 66 -7.11 -4.37 -17.02
CA LEU A 66 -6.36 -3.72 -15.94
C LEU A 66 -5.33 -2.73 -16.50
N LYS A 67 -4.57 -3.09 -17.54
CA LYS A 67 -3.62 -2.18 -18.20
C LYS A 67 -4.32 -0.93 -18.71
N GLN A 68 -5.45 -1.07 -19.42
CA GLN A 68 -6.20 0.08 -19.92
C GLN A 68 -6.72 0.99 -18.79
N CYS A 69 -7.14 0.39 -17.67
CA CYS A 69 -7.55 1.13 -16.49
C CYS A 69 -6.38 1.92 -15.88
N ILE A 70 -5.24 1.26 -15.68
CA ILE A 70 -4.02 1.89 -15.14
C ILE A 70 -3.55 3.04 -16.04
N GLU A 71 -3.50 2.84 -17.36
CA GLU A 71 -3.06 3.87 -18.31
C GLU A 71 -3.98 5.09 -18.33
N ARG A 72 -5.27 4.93 -17.99
CA ARG A 72 -6.21 6.04 -17.87
C ARG A 72 -5.93 6.92 -16.65
N TYR A 73 -5.63 6.30 -15.51
CA TYR A 73 -5.46 7.01 -14.24
C TYR A 73 -4.01 7.39 -13.92
N ALA A 74 -3.05 6.70 -14.54
CA ALA A 74 -1.63 6.94 -14.41
C ALA A 74 -0.94 6.87 -15.80
N PRO A 75 -1.00 7.98 -16.57
CA PRO A 75 -0.44 8.06 -17.92
C PRO A 75 1.07 7.78 -18.00
N GLN A 76 1.81 7.87 -16.89
CA GLN A 76 3.23 7.50 -16.85
C GLN A 76 3.47 6.01 -17.15
N PHE A 77 2.48 5.15 -16.88
CA PHE A 77 2.54 3.73 -17.20
C PHE A 77 2.05 3.43 -18.63
N SER A 78 1.69 4.45 -19.41
CA SER A 78 1.27 4.29 -20.80
C SER A 78 2.42 3.86 -21.71
N GLY A 79 2.05 3.11 -22.74
CA GLY A 79 2.97 2.66 -23.78
C GLY A 79 3.74 1.40 -23.38
N TYR A 80 4.95 1.28 -23.93
CA TYR A 80 5.72 0.03 -23.92
C TYR A 80 7.14 0.17 -23.36
N ALA A 81 7.47 1.34 -22.80
CA ALA A 81 8.74 1.56 -22.12
C ALA A 81 8.95 0.58 -20.95
N GLN A 82 10.21 0.38 -20.56
CA GLN A 82 10.52 -0.30 -19.30
C GLN A 82 10.14 0.63 -18.15
N GLN A 83 9.45 0.06 -17.16
CA GLN A 83 8.95 0.77 -15.99
C GLN A 83 9.46 0.09 -14.73
N ASP A 84 9.63 0.85 -13.66
CA ASP A 84 9.97 0.33 -12.35
C ASP A 84 8.78 -0.46 -11.77
N SER A 85 9.01 -1.74 -11.44
CA SER A 85 7.98 -2.60 -10.85
C SER A 85 7.55 -2.14 -9.46
N GLN A 86 8.44 -1.48 -8.71
CA GLN A 86 8.12 -0.97 -7.37
C GLN A 86 7.19 0.24 -7.47
N GLU A 87 7.42 1.13 -8.43
CA GLU A 87 6.54 2.27 -8.70
C GLU A 87 5.15 1.78 -9.13
N PHE A 88 5.10 0.82 -10.06
CA PHE A 88 3.85 0.20 -10.50
C PHE A 88 3.09 -0.46 -9.34
N MET A 89 3.79 -1.24 -8.51
CA MET A 89 3.16 -1.92 -7.37
C MET A 89 2.64 -0.92 -6.33
N SER A 90 3.37 0.17 -6.11
CA SER A 90 2.93 1.24 -5.20
C SER A 90 1.67 1.91 -5.72
N PHE A 91 1.61 2.24 -7.00
CA PHE A 91 0.41 2.80 -7.62
C PHE A 91 -0.78 1.84 -7.54
N LEU A 92 -0.57 0.56 -7.84
CA LEU A 92 -1.65 -0.42 -7.82
C LEU A 92 -2.20 -0.63 -6.41
N LEU A 93 -1.36 -0.76 -5.39
CA LEU A 93 -1.81 -0.92 -4.01
C LEU A 93 -2.52 0.34 -3.49
N ASP A 94 -2.02 1.53 -3.81
CA ASP A 94 -2.69 2.79 -3.45
C ASP A 94 -4.05 2.91 -4.15
N GLY A 95 -4.13 2.61 -5.45
CA GLY A 95 -5.38 2.63 -6.19
C GLY A 95 -6.40 1.61 -5.68
N LEU A 96 -5.97 0.38 -5.36
CA LEU A 96 -6.82 -0.63 -4.73
C LEU A 96 -7.27 -0.19 -3.34
N HIS A 97 -6.37 0.40 -2.54
CA HIS A 97 -6.71 0.93 -1.22
C HIS A 97 -7.80 1.98 -1.32
N GLU A 98 -7.62 3.00 -2.17
CA GLU A 98 -8.55 4.11 -2.29
C GLU A 98 -9.89 3.68 -2.94
N ASP A 99 -9.86 2.76 -3.91
CA ASP A 99 -11.09 2.17 -4.48
C ASP A 99 -11.87 1.32 -3.47
N LEU A 100 -11.21 0.74 -2.45
CA LEU A 100 -11.81 -0.15 -1.46
C LEU A 100 -11.87 0.46 -0.05
N ASN A 101 -11.60 1.75 0.08
CA ASN A 101 -11.60 2.43 1.38
C ASN A 101 -13.04 2.58 1.89
N LEU A 102 -13.32 1.98 3.05
CA LEU A 102 -14.61 2.03 3.73
C LEU A 102 -14.90 3.43 4.29
N VAL A 103 -13.86 4.23 4.57
CA VAL A 103 -14.02 5.61 5.05
C VAL A 103 -14.47 6.51 3.90
N LYS A 104 -15.77 6.88 3.90
CA LYS A 104 -16.36 7.73 2.85
C LYS A 104 -16.04 9.22 3.02
N GLN A 105 -15.94 9.68 4.27
CA GLN A 105 -15.59 11.06 4.59
C GLN A 105 -14.34 11.06 5.47
N LYS A 106 -13.20 11.45 4.89
CA LYS A 106 -11.93 11.50 5.62
C LYS A 106 -11.97 12.71 6.57
N PRO A 107 -12.00 12.53 7.91
CA PRO A 107 -12.00 13.66 8.82
C PRO A 107 -10.70 14.45 8.69
N TYR A 108 -10.79 15.79 8.76
CA TYR A 108 -9.60 16.62 8.94
C TYR A 108 -9.09 16.42 10.37
N ILE A 109 -7.87 15.90 10.49
CA ILE A 109 -7.19 15.70 11.77
C ILE A 109 -5.88 16.45 11.68
N GLY A 110 -5.72 17.50 12.49
CA GLY A 110 -4.44 18.18 12.62
C GLY A 110 -3.41 17.20 13.18
N LYS A 111 -2.24 17.10 12.55
CA LYS A 111 -1.11 16.36 13.12
C LYS A 111 -0.78 17.00 14.47
N LYS A 112 -0.85 16.22 15.54
CA LYS A 112 -0.33 16.63 16.84
C LYS A 112 1.17 16.35 16.84
N ASP A 113 1.96 17.38 17.06
CA ASP A 113 3.39 17.20 17.25
C ASP A 113 3.67 16.38 18.52
N ASP A 114 4.72 15.57 18.46
CA ASP A 114 5.23 14.87 19.63
C ASP A 114 5.75 15.89 20.65
N ASP A 115 5.12 15.92 21.83
CA ASP A 115 5.53 16.79 22.93
C ASP A 115 6.56 16.14 23.87
N GLY A 116 7.02 14.93 23.53
CA GLY A 116 8.02 14.18 24.29
C GLY A 116 7.51 13.59 25.60
N LYS A 117 6.22 13.75 25.94
CA LYS A 117 5.68 13.35 27.25
C LYS A 117 5.17 11.91 27.30
N VAL A 118 4.93 11.31 26.14
CA VAL A 118 4.41 9.94 26.01
C VAL A 118 5.50 8.97 25.56
N ASP A 119 5.37 7.71 25.96
CA ASP A 119 6.23 6.63 25.50
C ASP A 119 5.95 6.29 24.01
N ASP A 120 6.88 5.58 23.40
CA ASP A 120 6.81 5.21 21.98
C ASP A 120 5.60 4.34 21.65
N SER A 121 5.21 3.42 22.53
CA SER A 121 4.09 2.49 22.29
C SER A 121 2.77 3.25 22.25
N THR A 122 2.54 4.13 23.23
CA THR A 122 1.35 4.98 23.30
C THR A 122 1.28 5.93 22.10
N LEU A 123 2.41 6.55 21.72
CA LEU A 123 2.46 7.46 20.57
C LEU A 123 2.20 6.72 19.24
N ALA A 124 2.82 5.56 19.05
CA ALA A 124 2.64 4.71 17.88
C ALA A 124 1.17 4.28 17.73
N ALA A 125 0.58 3.73 18.80
CA ALA A 125 -0.80 3.30 18.84
C ALA A 125 -1.76 4.45 18.52
N GLY A 126 -1.56 5.62 19.14
CA GLY A 126 -2.35 6.81 18.84
C GLY A 126 -2.26 7.22 17.37
N GLN A 127 -1.05 7.34 16.82
CA GLN A 127 -0.84 7.68 15.39
C GLN A 127 -1.44 6.64 14.45
N TRP A 128 -1.38 5.36 14.80
CA TRP A 128 -1.99 4.28 14.02
C TRP A 128 -3.52 4.35 14.03
N GLU A 129 -4.13 4.57 15.19
CA GLU A 129 -5.58 4.79 15.28
C GLU A 129 -6.04 6.01 14.47
N TYR A 130 -5.26 7.09 14.48
CA TYR A 130 -5.55 8.26 13.65
C TYR A 130 -5.45 7.93 12.15
N TYR A 131 -4.44 7.15 11.74
CA TYR A 131 -4.30 6.70 10.36
C TYR A 131 -5.50 5.84 9.93
N ARG A 132 -5.90 4.87 10.78
CA ARG A 132 -7.06 4.00 10.55
C ARG A 132 -8.40 4.73 10.53
N LYS A 133 -8.53 5.94 11.08
CA LYS A 133 -9.76 6.76 10.94
C LYS A 133 -9.98 7.28 9.52
N ARG A 134 -8.92 7.31 8.70
CA ARG A 134 -8.96 7.80 7.31
C ARG A 134 -8.81 6.67 6.29
N ASN A 135 -8.20 5.56 6.70
CA ASN A 135 -7.79 4.47 5.82
C ASN A 135 -8.25 3.15 6.42
N GLN A 136 -9.33 2.59 5.85
CA GLN A 136 -9.87 1.29 6.24
C GLN A 136 -10.17 0.49 4.98
N SER A 137 -9.29 -0.46 4.64
CA SER A 137 -9.50 -1.39 3.54
C SER A 137 -8.70 -2.65 3.79
N GLU A 138 -9.06 -3.74 3.12
CA GLU A 138 -8.28 -4.98 3.19
C GLU A 138 -6.81 -4.77 2.77
N ILE A 139 -6.58 -3.93 1.75
CA ILE A 139 -5.23 -3.57 1.28
C ILE A 139 -4.39 -2.94 2.40
N HIS A 140 -5.01 -2.10 3.23
CA HIS A 140 -4.35 -1.48 4.36
C HIS A 140 -3.94 -2.55 5.37
N ASP A 141 -4.85 -3.45 5.71
CA ASP A 141 -4.64 -4.44 6.76
C ASP A 141 -3.62 -5.53 6.36
N ILE A 142 -3.50 -5.84 5.06
CA ILE A 142 -2.52 -6.81 4.54
C ILE A 142 -1.11 -6.20 4.44
N PHE A 143 -0.99 -4.98 3.90
CA PHE A 143 0.32 -4.46 3.46
C PHE A 143 0.88 -3.34 4.33
N HIS A 144 0.07 -2.67 5.15
CA HIS A 144 0.55 -1.51 5.89
C HIS A 144 1.14 -1.90 7.25
N GLY A 145 2.33 -1.38 7.51
CA GLY A 145 2.95 -1.33 8.84
C GLY A 145 3.22 0.12 9.25
N GLN A 146 4.00 0.28 10.31
CA GLN A 146 4.38 1.58 10.84
C GLN A 146 5.89 1.63 11.10
N ILE A 147 6.54 2.74 10.75
CA ILE A 147 7.95 2.99 11.02
C ILE A 147 8.12 4.16 11.98
N LYS A 148 9.05 4.02 12.93
CA LYS A 148 9.46 5.12 13.80
C LYS A 148 10.57 5.93 13.15
N SER A 149 10.29 7.21 12.90
CA SER A 149 11.25 8.21 12.44
C SER A 149 11.60 9.16 13.58
N ILE A 150 12.88 9.46 13.77
CA ILE A 150 13.34 10.47 14.74
C ILE A 150 14.17 11.51 14.00
N VAL A 151 13.72 12.76 14.02
CA VAL A 151 14.44 13.89 13.43
C VAL A 151 15.04 14.72 14.57
N HIS A 152 16.36 14.94 14.51
CA HIS A 152 17.06 15.78 15.46
C HIS A 152 17.37 17.14 14.84
N CYS A 153 16.95 18.22 15.50
CA CYS A 153 17.39 19.56 15.14
C CYS A 153 18.86 19.75 15.50
N LEU A 154 19.69 20.09 14.52
CA LEU A 154 21.13 20.29 14.72
C LEU A 154 21.48 21.59 15.47
N THR A 155 20.52 22.51 15.62
CA THR A 155 20.73 23.79 16.31
C THR A 155 20.30 23.74 17.77
N CYS A 156 19.10 23.24 18.06
CA CYS A 156 18.54 23.21 19.43
C CYS A 156 18.54 21.82 20.08
N GLY A 157 18.93 20.77 19.35
CA GLY A 157 18.99 19.40 19.87
C GLY A 157 17.63 18.72 20.06
N THR A 158 16.51 19.43 19.86
CA THR A 158 15.16 18.88 19.98
C THR A 158 14.99 17.69 19.03
N ALA A 159 14.51 16.57 19.58
CA ALA A 159 14.14 15.38 18.81
C ALA A 159 12.62 15.37 18.59
N ALA A 160 12.20 15.16 17.35
CA ALA A 160 10.80 14.96 16.99
C ALA A 160 10.60 13.50 16.53
N ARG A 161 9.75 12.75 17.23
CA ARG A 161 9.40 11.37 16.84
C ARG A 161 8.11 11.38 16.02
N THR A 162 8.10 10.63 14.93
CA THR A 162 6.91 10.40 14.11
C THR A 162 6.78 8.90 13.81
N PHE A 163 5.56 8.40 13.76
CA PHE A 163 5.26 7.01 13.45
C PHE A 163 4.45 6.93 12.15
N ASP A 164 5.17 6.83 11.04
CA ASP A 164 4.59 6.93 9.70
C ASP A 164 4.16 5.56 9.18
N PRO A 165 2.98 5.46 8.54
CA PRO A 165 2.55 4.25 7.87
C PRO A 165 3.45 3.95 6.67
N ILE A 166 3.74 2.67 6.45
CA ILE A 166 4.53 2.19 5.31
C ILE A 166 3.83 1.03 4.62
N CYS A 167 3.92 0.96 3.31
CA CYS A 167 3.46 -0.19 2.51
C CYS A 167 4.63 -1.03 1.97
N PHE A 168 5.84 -0.46 1.93
CA PHE A 168 7.06 -1.10 1.46
C PHE A 168 8.25 -0.64 2.27
N LEU A 169 9.29 -1.47 2.34
CA LEU A 169 10.57 -1.11 2.93
C LEU A 169 11.66 -1.07 1.84
N SER A 170 12.10 0.13 1.49
CA SER A 170 13.20 0.33 0.56
C SER A 170 14.53 0.25 1.30
N LEU A 171 15.29 -0.81 1.06
CA LEU A 171 16.58 -1.04 1.70
C LEU A 171 17.72 -0.55 0.79
N PRO A 172 18.55 0.42 1.23
CA PRO A 172 19.68 0.85 0.45
C PRO A 172 20.75 -0.24 0.42
N LEU A 173 21.30 -0.48 -0.76
CA LEU A 173 22.42 -1.41 -0.90
C LEU A 173 23.67 -0.81 -0.24
N PRO A 174 24.45 -1.61 0.50
CA PRO A 174 25.73 -1.16 1.03
C PRO A 174 26.69 -0.82 -0.11
N ASP A 175 27.46 0.26 0.04
CA ASP A 175 28.65 0.47 -0.79
C ASP A 175 29.60 -0.71 -0.60
N LYS A 176 30.36 -1.06 -1.65
CA LYS A 176 31.18 -2.28 -1.75
C LYS A 176 32.14 -2.55 -0.57
N GLU A 177 32.38 -1.57 0.31
CA GLU A 177 33.33 -1.63 1.41
C GLU A 177 32.70 -1.55 2.82
N LYS A 178 31.37 -1.38 2.95
CA LYS A 178 30.73 -1.21 4.28
C LYS A 178 29.53 -2.12 4.46
N ILE A 179 29.66 -3.12 5.33
CA ILE A 179 28.52 -3.91 5.79
C ILE A 179 27.62 -2.98 6.63
N ARG A 180 26.39 -2.73 6.16
CA ARG A 180 25.36 -2.05 6.94
C ARG A 180 24.46 -3.11 7.58
N THR A 181 24.35 -3.10 8.89
CA THR A 181 23.43 -3.97 9.64
C THR A 181 22.14 -3.22 9.91
N PHE A 182 21.02 -3.72 9.39
CA PHE A 182 19.68 -3.25 9.73
C PHE A 182 19.08 -4.18 10.79
N LYS A 183 18.73 -3.64 11.96
CA LYS A 183 17.92 -4.37 12.93
C LYS A 183 16.45 -4.11 12.61
N ILE A 184 15.76 -5.13 12.10
CA ILE A 184 14.31 -5.10 11.88
C ILE A 184 13.66 -5.86 13.04
N GLU A 185 12.80 -5.18 13.78
CA GLU A 185 12.04 -5.78 14.87
C GLU A 185 10.57 -5.80 14.48
N TYR A 186 10.05 -6.99 14.22
CA TYR A 186 8.63 -7.18 13.90
C TYR A 186 7.85 -7.43 15.19
N VAL A 187 6.89 -6.56 15.47
CA VAL A 187 6.00 -6.67 16.63
C VAL A 187 4.60 -6.95 16.11
N ARG A 188 4.06 -8.13 16.42
CA ARG A 188 2.70 -8.51 16.04
C ARG A 188 1.71 -7.82 16.97
N LEU A 189 0.67 -7.20 16.40
CA LEU A 189 -0.36 -6.51 17.18
C LEU A 189 -1.17 -7.44 18.11
N ASN A 190 -1.20 -8.75 17.86
CA ASN A 190 -2.08 -9.71 18.57
C ASN A 190 -1.36 -10.87 19.28
N GLY A 191 -0.07 -10.74 19.62
CA GLY A 191 0.69 -11.81 20.30
C GLY A 191 1.15 -12.93 19.36
#